data_AF-A0A4U7DY72-F1
#
_entry.id   AF-A0A4U7DY72-F1
#
_cell.length_a   1.000
_cell.length_b   1.000
_cell.length_c   1.000
_cell.angle_alpha   90.00
_cell.angle_beta   90.00
_cell.angle_gamma   90.00
#
_symmetry.space_group_name_H-M   'P 1'
#
loop_
_entity.id
_entity.type
_entity.pdbx_description
1 polymer ?
#
loop_
_entity_poly.entity_id
_entity_poly.type
_entity_poly.pdbx_seq_one_letter_code
_entity_poly.pdbx_strand_id
1 'polypeptide(L)'
;MTDDGKSPMSAEEFRSLTDGLVRQSSGGGTTVYKNAAGVGCPNPDCDRGVFQTLFVSDHGWQQIGATRDGIDLCLVNTESKRLVFIHDE
;
A
#
# COMPACT_ATOMS: atom_id res chain seq x y z
N MET A 1 21.79 8.38 -3.18
CA MET A 1 22.03 6.98 -2.78
C MET A 1 21.31 6.81 -1.47
N THR A 2 20.19 6.09 -1.46
CA THR A 2 19.52 5.68 -0.23
C THR A 2 19.41 4.17 -0.31
N ASP A 3 20.49 3.54 0.13
CA ASP A 3 20.58 2.13 0.47
C ASP A 3 19.97 2.01 1.86
N ASP A 4 18.66 1.77 1.93
CA ASP A 4 18.01 1.26 3.13
C ASP A 4 17.73 -0.21 2.83
N GLY A 5 18.53 -1.10 3.41
CA GLY A 5 18.56 -2.54 3.20
C GLY A 5 17.30 -3.31 3.61
N LYS A 6 16.11 -2.74 3.43
CA LYS A 6 14.85 -3.50 3.39
C LYS A 6 14.69 -4.06 1.99
N SER A 7 14.85 -5.37 1.89
CA SER A 7 14.44 -6.10 0.69
C SER A 7 13.01 -5.71 0.32
N PRO A 8 12.71 -5.52 -0.97
CA PRO A 8 11.35 -5.28 -1.42
C PRO A 8 10.43 -6.40 -0.90
N MET A 9 9.19 -6.04 -0.56
CA MET A 9 8.20 -7.02 -0.12
C MET A 9 8.07 -8.12 -1.19
N SER A 10 8.20 -9.37 -0.76
CA SER A 10 8.12 -10.54 -1.63
C SER A 10 6.70 -10.76 -2.14
N ALA A 11 6.55 -11.57 -3.19
CA ALA A 11 5.24 -11.92 -3.73
C ALA A 11 4.37 -12.71 -2.74
N GLU A 12 4.98 -13.50 -1.85
CA GLU A 12 4.27 -14.27 -0.83
C GLU A 12 3.72 -13.35 0.28
N GLU A 13 4.56 -12.44 0.78
CA GLU A 13 4.13 -11.41 1.75
C GLU A 13 3.02 -10.53 1.17
N PHE A 14 3.14 -10.14 -0.10
CA PHE A 14 2.10 -9.38 -0.77
C PHE A 14 0.78 -10.15 -0.89
N ARG A 15 0.83 -11.45 -1.24
CA ARG A 15 -0.38 -12.29 -1.29
C ARG A 15 -1.04 -12.37 0.07
N SER A 16 -0.26 -12.72 1.11
CA SER A 16 -0.75 -12.82 2.48
C SER A 16 -1.35 -11.50 2.98
N LEU A 17 -0.73 -10.36 2.65
CA LEU A 17 -1.27 -9.04 2.93
C LEU A 17 -2.63 -8.82 2.26
N THR A 18 -2.78 -9.18 0.98
CA THR A 18 -4.02 -8.95 0.23
C THR A 18 -5.15 -9.94 0.53
N ASP A 19 -4.85 -11.13 1.07
CA ASP A 19 -5.85 -12.16 1.38
C ASP A 19 -6.91 -11.67 2.37
N GLY A 20 -6.54 -10.78 3.29
CA GLY A 20 -7.47 -10.16 4.25
C GLY A 20 -8.21 -8.93 3.70
N LEU A 21 -7.93 -8.47 2.49
CA LEU A 21 -8.44 -7.19 1.99
C LEU A 21 -9.59 -7.37 1.00
N VAL A 22 -10.52 -6.42 1.01
CA VAL A 22 -11.65 -6.41 0.09
C VAL A 22 -11.28 -5.61 -1.15
N ARG A 23 -11.10 -6.28 -2.28
CA ARG A 23 -10.88 -5.63 -3.58
C ARG A 23 -12.09 -4.76 -3.96
N GLN A 24 -11.88 -3.47 -4.15
CA GLN A 24 -12.93 -2.49 -4.51
C GLN A 24 -12.99 -2.24 -6.01
N SER A 25 -11.85 -2.01 -6.64
CA SER A 25 -11.78 -1.69 -8.06
C SER A 25 -10.48 -2.21 -8.68
N SER A 26 -10.53 -2.43 -9.99
CA SER A 26 -9.35 -2.79 -10.77
C SER A 26 -9.51 -2.27 -12.19
N GLY A 27 -8.51 -1.55 -12.68
CA GLY A 27 -8.50 -1.01 -14.04
C GLY A 27 -7.28 -0.12 -14.28
N GLY A 28 -6.84 -0.01 -15.53
CA GLY A 28 -5.73 0.87 -15.92
C GLY A 28 -4.42 0.62 -15.16
N GLY A 29 -4.08 -0.64 -14.88
CA GLY A 29 -2.86 -1.01 -14.14
C GLY A 29 -2.88 -0.64 -12.65
N THR A 30 -4.06 -0.34 -12.11
CA THR A 30 -4.26 -0.04 -10.69
C THR A 30 -5.32 -0.96 -10.09
N THR A 31 -5.03 -1.51 -8.93
CA THR A 31 -6.01 -2.23 -8.09
C THR A 31 -6.13 -1.53 -6.75
N VAL A 32 -7.36 -1.39 -6.25
CA VAL A 32 -7.65 -0.77 -4.96
C VAL A 32 -8.28 -1.78 -4.02
N TYR A 33 -7.77 -1.85 -2.80
CA TYR A 33 -8.25 -2.72 -1.74
C TYR A 33 -8.64 -1.90 -0.52
N LYS A 34 -9.77 -2.27 0.12
CA LYS A 34 -10.19 -1.75 1.41
C LYS A 34 -9.80 -2.72 2.53
N ASN A 35 -9.22 -2.20 3.60
CA ASN A 35 -8.79 -2.99 4.74
C ASN A 35 -9.91 -3.16 5.78
N ALA A 36 -10.88 -4.03 5.47
CA ALA A 36 -11.93 -4.37 6.42
C ALA A 36 -11.46 -5.33 7.53
N ALA A 37 -10.31 -6.02 7.34
CA ALA A 37 -9.77 -6.99 8.28
C ALA A 37 -8.86 -6.38 9.36
N GLY A 38 -8.58 -5.07 9.30
CA GLY A 38 -7.73 -4.39 10.28
C GLY A 38 -6.25 -4.76 10.19
N VAL A 39 -5.75 -5.06 9.00
CA VAL A 39 -4.33 -5.41 8.77
C VAL A 39 -3.44 -4.21 9.07
N GLY A 40 -2.36 -4.42 9.83
CA GLY A 40 -1.38 -3.37 10.12
C GLY A 40 -0.62 -2.90 8.87
N CYS A 41 -0.13 -1.67 8.91
CA CYS A 41 0.78 -1.16 7.89
C CYS A 41 2.09 -1.96 7.92
N PRO A 42 2.58 -2.47 6.77
CA PRO A 42 3.79 -3.26 6.71
C PRO A 42 5.08 -2.42 6.81
N ASN A 43 4.97 -1.09 6.79
CA ASN A 43 6.11 -0.22 7.06
C ASN A 43 6.41 -0.25 8.57
N PRO A 44 7.56 -0.79 9.02
CA PRO A 44 7.85 -0.91 10.46
C PRO A 44 8.15 0.44 11.12
N ASP A 45 8.39 1.49 10.34
CA ASP A 45 8.56 2.86 10.83
C ASP A 45 7.24 3.65 10.84
N CYS A 46 6.11 2.98 10.54
CA CYS A 46 4.78 3.59 10.57
C CYS A 46 4.18 3.50 11.97
N ASP A 47 3.91 4.65 12.58
CA ASP A 47 3.24 4.79 13.88
C ASP A 47 1.71 4.85 13.77
N ARG A 48 1.17 4.91 12.55
CA ARG A 48 -0.28 5.01 12.29
C ARG A 48 -1.03 3.68 12.46
N GLY A 49 -0.33 2.56 12.59
CA GLY A 49 -0.94 1.25 12.83
C GLY A 49 -1.67 0.71 11.59
N VAL A 50 -3.00 0.57 11.67
CA VAL A 50 -3.84 -0.01 10.61
C VAL A 50 -4.02 1.01 9.48
N PHE A 51 -3.85 0.57 8.23
CA PHE A 51 -4.18 1.39 7.04
C PHE A 51 -5.62 1.13 6.60
N GLN A 52 -6.23 2.07 5.89
CA GLN A 52 -7.64 2.01 5.49
C GLN A 52 -7.74 1.48 4.05
N THR A 53 -6.85 1.95 3.17
CA THR A 53 -6.87 1.63 1.74
C THR A 53 -5.48 1.28 1.24
N LEU A 54 -5.39 0.25 0.40
CA LEU A 54 -4.18 -0.11 -0.34
C LEU A 54 -4.42 0.12 -1.84
N PHE A 55 -3.56 0.93 -2.44
CA PHE A 55 -3.42 1.06 -3.89
C PHE A 55 -2.23 0.21 -4.35
N VAL A 56 -2.48 -0.64 -5.34
CA VAL A 56 -1.46 -1.46 -5.99
C VAL A 56 -1.33 -0.97 -7.42
N SER A 57 -0.14 -0.50 -7.78
CA SER A 57 0.18 -0.10 -9.15
C SER A 57 1.11 -1.08 -9.81
N ASP A 58 0.76 -1.45 -11.04
CA ASP A 58 1.63 -2.16 -11.98
C ASP A 58 2.57 -1.18 -12.73
N HIS A 59 2.50 0.11 -12.42
CA HIS A 59 3.30 1.16 -13.01
C HIS A 59 4.18 1.86 -11.95
N GLY A 60 5.35 2.36 -12.37
CA GLY A 60 6.28 3.03 -11.45
C GLY A 60 5.81 4.41 -10.98
N TRP A 61 4.92 5.05 -11.73
CA TRP A 61 4.38 6.37 -11.44
C TRP A 61 2.85 6.32 -11.32
N GLN A 62 2.34 6.91 -10.25
CA GLN A 62 0.92 7.15 -10.02
C GLN A 62 0.75 8.54 -9.42
N GLN A 63 -0.25 9.27 -9.90
CA GLN A 63 -0.73 10.48 -9.24
C GLN A 63 -1.89 10.09 -8.32
N ILE A 64 -1.76 10.42 -7.04
CA ILE A 64 -2.86 10.32 -6.08
C ILE A 64 -3.55 11.68 -6.09
N GLY A 65 -4.81 11.71 -6.51
CA GLY A 65 -5.59 12.94 -6.58
C GLY A 65 -5.96 13.42 -5.18
N ALA A 66 -5.56 14.66 -4.86
CA ALA A 66 -5.95 15.45 -3.68
C ALA A 66 -6.07 14.66 -2.36
N THR A 67 -4.94 14.49 -1.67
CA THR A 67 -4.97 14.14 -0.24
C THR A 67 -5.61 15.29 0.52
N ARG A 68 -6.71 15.04 1.23
CA ARG A 68 -7.24 15.97 2.24
C ARG A 68 -6.24 16.07 3.39
N ASP A 69 -6.29 17.15 4.15
CA ASP A 69 -5.59 17.22 5.44
C ASP A 69 -6.02 16.05 6.32
N GLY A 70 -5.06 15.43 7.00
CA GLY A 70 -5.30 14.23 7.83
C GLY A 70 -5.08 12.89 7.11
N ILE A 71 -4.66 12.89 5.84
CA ILE A 71 -4.30 11.66 5.12
C ILE A 71 -2.78 11.46 5.12
N ASP A 72 -2.31 10.39 5.77
CA ASP A 72 -0.91 9.96 5.70
C ASP A 72 -0.73 8.79 4.73
N LEU A 73 0.43 8.75 4.07
CA LEU A 73 0.73 7.74 3.06
C LEU A 73 2.01 6.98 3.42
N CYS A 74 1.92 5.65 3.46
CA CYS A 74 3.09 4.78 3.46
C CYS A 74 3.29 4.20 2.05
N LEU A 75 4.54 4.14 1.61
CA LEU A 75 4.91 3.63 0.30
C LEU A 75 5.85 2.45 0.45
N VAL A 76 5.48 1.33 -0.16
CA VAL A 76 6.32 0.13 -0.21
C VAL A 76 6.46 -0.31 -1.65
N ASN A 77 7.65 -0.71 -2.05
CA ASN A 77 7.87 -1.32 -3.35
C ASN A 77 7.99 -2.84 -3.15
N THR A 78 7.34 -3.59 -4.03
CA THR A 78 7.71 -4.98 -4.29
C THR A 78 8.73 -4.99 -5.43
N GLU A 79 9.18 -6.18 -5.85
CA GLU A 79 10.06 -6.34 -7.01
C GLU A 79 9.46 -5.78 -8.32
N SER A 80 8.13 -5.71 -8.42
CA SER A 80 7.41 -5.36 -9.67
C SER A 80 6.26 -4.40 -9.51
N LYS A 81 5.88 -4.03 -8.29
CA LYS A 81 4.70 -3.21 -7.99
C LYS A 81 5.03 -2.12 -6.99
N ARG A 82 4.29 -1.02 -7.09
CA ARG A 82 4.27 0.03 -6.09
C ARG A 82 3.01 -0.10 -5.25
N LEU A 83 3.18 -0.11 -3.94
CA LEU A 83 2.10 -0.20 -2.96
C LEU A 83 1.99 1.14 -2.25
N VAL A 84 0.78 1.69 -2.19
CA VAL A 84 0.50 2.90 -1.40
C VAL A 84 -0.59 2.58 -0.38
N PHE A 85 -0.22 2.69 0.89
CA PHE A 85 -1.09 2.49 2.03
C PHE A 85 -1.56 3.85 2.51
N ILE A 86 -2.87 4.05 2.53
CA ILE A 86 -3.51 5.29 2.96
C ILE A 86 -4.00 5.11 4.39
N HIS A 87 -3.54 6.02 5.25
CA HIS A 87 -4.03 6.24 6.59
C HIS A 87 -4.96 7.45 6.57
N ASP A 88 -6.23 7.25 6.90
CA ASP A 88 -7.29 8.28 6.87
C ASP A 88 -8.07 8.22 8.19
N GLU A 89 -7.95 9.24 9.04
CA GLU A 89 -8.61 9.31 10.35
C GLU A 89 -10.15 9.35 10.26
#